data_AF-A0A819USZ8-F1
#
_entry.id   AF-A0A819USZ8-F1
#
_cell.length_a   1.000
_cell.length_b   1.000
_cell.length_c   1.000
_cell.angle_alpha   90.00
_cell.angle_beta   90.00
_cell.angle_gamma   90.00
#
_symmetry.space_group_name_H-M   'P 1'
#
loop_
_entity.id
_entity.type
_entity.pdbx_description
1 polymer ?
#
loop_
_entity_poly.entity_id
_entity_poly.type
_entity_poly.pdbx_seq_one_letter_code
_entity_poly.pdbx_strand_id
1 'polypeptide(L)'
;MVEVPNSSIALIHRIIQLVICTYIALRNIRDDTNFSCRYHNIRDPRCPIFRVDDILNRFNTNISALISEGGVIEIEQKWNCNFDYVKDLCYPTYAFRLLQSGDDKQSPGINYRSTHKYRLNGTTYRILSKIHGLRFVVSITGSSGRFNALQLFLAIGKIQSTTHIVSG
;
A
#
# COMPACT_ATOMS: atom_id res chain seq x y z
N MET A 1 -13.88 -17.72 19.88
CA MET A 1 -13.79 -16.50 19.05
C MET A 1 -12.31 -16.22 18.83
N VAL A 2 -11.88 -16.02 17.59
CA VAL A 2 -10.48 -15.62 17.32
C VAL A 2 -10.42 -14.11 17.54
N GLU A 3 -9.67 -13.67 18.54
CA GLU A 3 -9.48 -12.24 18.81
C GLU A 3 -8.53 -11.64 17.77
N VAL A 4 -8.96 -10.57 17.10
CA VAL A 4 -8.04 -9.68 16.38
C VAL A 4 -7.32 -8.86 17.45
N PRO A 5 -5.98 -9.00 17.60
CA PRO A 5 -5.26 -8.16 18.54
C PRO A 5 -5.47 -6.70 18.15
N ASN A 6 -5.55 -5.82 19.16
CA ASN A 6 -5.77 -4.37 18.98
C ASN A 6 -4.51 -3.68 18.41
N SER A 7 -4.08 -4.14 17.24
CA SER A 7 -2.84 -3.82 16.56
C SER A 7 -3.08 -2.70 15.56
N SER A 8 -2.13 -1.78 15.49
CA SER A 8 -2.12 -0.69 14.51
C SER A 8 -0.89 -0.80 13.62
N ILE A 9 -1.07 -0.50 12.34
CA ILE A 9 -0.02 -0.43 11.32
C ILE A 9 0.22 1.06 11.06
N ALA A 10 1.45 1.52 11.25
CA ALA A 10 1.85 2.89 10.91
C ALA A 10 2.73 2.88 9.66
N LEU A 11 2.26 3.51 8.57
CA LEU A 11 3.01 3.66 7.33
C LEU A 11 3.89 4.92 7.37
N ILE A 12 5.03 4.81 8.04
CA ILE A 12 6.00 5.89 8.17
C ILE A 12 7.03 5.79 7.04
N HIS A 13 6.64 6.18 5.83
CA HIS A 13 7.59 6.37 4.73
C HIS A 13 8.11 7.80 4.73
N ARG A 14 9.45 7.95 4.76
CA ARG A 14 10.08 9.25 4.93
C ARG A 14 10.13 10.09 3.66
N ILE A 15 10.27 9.49 2.47
CA ILE A 15 10.44 10.25 1.21
C ILE A 15 9.91 9.45 0.00
N ILE A 16 9.07 10.06 -0.83
CA ILE A 16 8.84 9.66 -2.23
C ILE A 16 9.54 10.68 -3.11
N GLN A 17 10.56 10.20 -3.83
CA GLN A 17 11.34 11.01 -4.74
C GLN A 17 10.85 10.75 -6.16
N LEU A 18 10.35 11.80 -6.82
CA LEU A 18 9.97 11.70 -8.21
C LEU A 18 11.22 11.77 -9.09
N VAL A 19 11.49 10.69 -9.82
CA VAL A 19 12.65 10.57 -10.72
C VAL A 19 12.66 11.68 -11.78
N ILE A 20 11.49 12.17 -12.17
CA ILE A 20 11.29 13.21 -13.19
C ILE A 20 11.53 14.62 -12.62
N CYS A 21 11.48 14.79 -11.29
CA CYS A 21 11.67 16.06 -10.63
C CYS A 21 12.65 15.91 -9.47
N THR A 22 13.94 16.07 -9.77
CA THR A 22 15.03 15.97 -8.78
C THR A 22 14.89 16.93 -7.60
N TYR A 23 14.05 17.96 -7.71
CA TYR A 23 13.81 18.99 -6.70
C TYR A 23 12.50 18.85 -5.90
N ILE A 24 11.66 17.85 -6.19
CA ILE A 24 10.39 17.64 -5.48
C ILE A 24 10.43 16.31 -4.71
N ALA A 25 10.59 16.43 -3.40
CA ALA A 25 10.44 15.34 -2.44
C ALA A 25 9.12 15.49 -1.71
N LEU A 26 8.29 14.44 -1.75
CA LEU A 26 7.03 14.40 -1.04
C LEU A 26 7.15 13.49 0.19
N ARG A 27 6.36 13.82 1.22
CA ARG A 27 6.30 13.04 2.45
C ARG A 27 4.85 12.81 2.80
N ASN A 28 4.58 11.61 3.31
CA ASN A 28 3.26 11.26 3.80
C ASN A 28 2.97 11.87 5.19
N ILE A 29 4.03 12.14 5.95
CA ILE A 29 3.95 12.73 7.29
C ILE A 29 4.48 14.15 7.21
N ARG A 30 3.70 15.11 7.71
CA ARG A 30 4.10 16.50 7.88
C ARG A 30 4.97 16.65 9.14
N ASP A 31 5.85 17.63 9.20
CA ASP A 31 6.77 17.77 10.34
C ASP A 31 6.05 18.13 11.66
N ASP A 32 4.78 18.55 11.60
CA ASP A 32 3.88 18.86 12.74
C ASP A 32 2.88 17.74 13.08
N THR A 33 2.99 16.55 12.46
CA THR A 33 1.95 15.52 12.56
C THR A 33 1.91 14.90 13.95
N ASN A 34 0.74 14.93 14.60
CA ASN A 34 0.50 14.18 15.82
C ASN A 34 0.31 12.68 15.49
N PHE A 35 1.19 11.83 16.00
CA PHE A 35 1.12 10.37 15.85
C PHE A 35 -0.07 9.73 16.60
N SER A 36 -0.96 10.52 17.21
CA SER A 36 -2.18 10.05 17.86
C SER A 36 -3.38 9.92 16.90
N CYS A 37 -3.24 10.25 15.62
CA CYS A 37 -4.34 10.16 14.65
C CYS A 37 -4.69 8.70 14.30
N ARG A 38 -5.88 8.50 13.71
CA ARG A 38 -6.29 7.22 13.11
C ARG A 38 -6.87 7.46 11.72
N TYR A 39 -6.53 6.61 10.77
CA TYR A 39 -7.03 6.74 9.40
C TYR A 39 -8.55 6.58 9.35
N HIS A 40 -9.19 7.54 8.69
CA HIS A 40 -10.60 7.45 8.32
C HIS A 40 -10.77 8.11 6.96
N ASN A 41 -11.44 7.44 6.02
CA ASN A 41 -11.59 7.91 4.63
C ASN A 41 -12.19 9.32 4.50
N ILE A 42 -13.07 9.72 5.43
CA ILE A 42 -13.68 11.06 5.48
C ILE A 42 -13.02 11.98 6.53
N ARG A 43 -12.91 11.56 7.79
CA ARG A 43 -12.49 12.42 8.91
C ARG A 43 -11.00 12.75 8.88
N ASP A 44 -10.18 11.73 8.66
CA ASP A 44 -8.71 11.80 8.75
C ASP A 44 -8.05 11.04 7.57
N PRO A 45 -8.30 11.45 6.32
CA PRO A 45 -7.86 10.71 5.13
C PRO A 45 -6.35 10.73 4.95
N ARG A 46 -5.65 11.66 5.59
CA ARG A 46 -4.19 11.80 5.51
C ARG A 46 -3.44 11.02 6.59
N CYS A 47 -4.13 10.50 7.60
CA CYS A 47 -3.46 9.81 8.71
C CYS A 47 -2.90 8.46 8.24
N PRO A 48 -1.59 8.18 8.40
CA PRO A 48 -0.96 6.94 7.96
C PRO A 48 -1.02 5.81 9.00
N ILE A 49 -1.91 5.91 10.00
CA ILE A 49 -2.03 4.95 11.11
C ILE A 49 -3.36 4.20 10.96
N PHE A 50 -3.29 2.90 10.72
CA PHE A 50 -4.44 2.06 10.42
C PHE A 50 -4.62 1.00 11.50
N ARG A 51 -5.83 0.83 12.04
CA ARG A 51 -6.12 -0.35 12.85
C ARG A 51 -6.36 -1.55 11.95
N VAL A 52 -5.80 -2.70 12.33
CA VAL A 52 -5.97 -3.93 11.56
C VAL A 52 -7.45 -4.30 11.42
N ASP A 53 -8.22 -4.15 12.51
CA ASP A 53 -9.66 -4.40 12.52
C ASP A 53 -10.43 -3.51 11.51
N ASP A 54 -10.12 -2.20 11.47
CA ASP A 54 -10.73 -1.26 10.52
C ASP A 54 -10.36 -1.57 9.06
N ILE A 55 -9.25 -2.25 8.81
CA ILE A 55 -8.89 -2.75 7.47
C ILE A 55 -9.70 -4.01 7.15
N LEU A 56 -9.73 -4.98 8.07
CA LEU A 56 -10.41 -6.27 7.87
C LEU A 56 -11.91 -6.09 7.67
N ASN A 57 -12.55 -5.19 8.42
CA ASN A 57 -13.98 -4.87 8.32
C ASN A 57 -14.38 -4.21 6.98
N ARG A 58 -13.41 -3.81 6.13
CA ARG A 58 -13.71 -3.28 4.78
C ARG A 58 -13.99 -4.39 3.77
N PHE A 59 -13.59 -5.61 4.07
CA PHE A 59 -13.82 -6.74 3.19
C PHE A 59 -15.11 -7.44 3.59
N ASN A 60 -15.95 -7.78 2.61
CA ASN A 60 -17.16 -8.57 2.84
C ASN A 60 -16.82 -10.07 2.93
N THR A 61 -15.88 -10.43 3.80
CA THR A 61 -15.35 -11.80 3.94
C THR A 61 -15.44 -12.29 5.38
N ASN A 62 -15.32 -13.60 5.58
CA ASN A 62 -15.27 -14.17 6.92
C ASN A 62 -13.92 -13.87 7.60
N ILE A 63 -13.92 -12.86 8.46
CA ILE A 63 -12.74 -12.41 9.22
C ILE A 63 -12.12 -13.55 10.03
N SER A 64 -12.93 -14.43 10.64
CA SER A 64 -12.41 -15.55 11.45
C SER A 64 -11.64 -16.57 10.60
N ALA A 65 -12.14 -16.87 9.40
CA ALA A 65 -11.43 -17.74 8.46
C ALA A 65 -10.14 -17.09 7.98
N LEU A 66 -10.19 -15.80 7.62
CA LEU A 66 -9.04 -15.04 7.14
C LEU A 66 -7.91 -14.95 8.19
N ILE A 67 -8.24 -14.84 9.47
CA ILE A 67 -7.22 -14.84 10.56
C ILE A 67 -6.67 -16.25 10.78
N SER A 68 -7.53 -17.27 10.76
CA SER A 68 -7.14 -18.66 11.02
C SER A 68 -6.24 -19.23 9.92
N GLU A 69 -6.59 -18.97 8.66
CA GLU A 69 -5.90 -19.53 7.50
C GLU A 69 -4.78 -18.61 7.00
N GLY A 70 -4.88 -17.32 7.34
CA GLY A 70 -4.00 -16.27 6.86
C GLY A 70 -4.47 -15.69 5.53
N GLY A 71 -3.75 -14.68 5.05
CA GLY A 71 -4.10 -14.00 3.81
C GLY A 71 -3.13 -12.88 3.47
N VAL A 72 -3.30 -12.31 2.29
CA VAL A 72 -2.47 -11.20 1.81
C VAL A 72 -3.34 -9.99 1.55
N ILE A 73 -3.04 -8.89 2.25
CA ILE A 73 -3.75 -7.63 2.11
C ILE A 73 -2.78 -6.60 1.55
N GLU A 74 -3.15 -5.98 0.44
CA GLU A 74 -2.46 -4.83 -0.10
C GLU A 74 -2.99 -3.54 0.52
N ILE A 75 -2.08 -2.70 0.99
CA ILE A 75 -2.34 -1.30 1.35
C ILE A 75 -1.70 -0.46 0.24
N GLU A 76 -2.54 0.04 -0.66
CA GLU A 76 -2.11 0.87 -1.78
C GLU A 76 -2.13 2.34 -1.38
N GLN A 77 -0.97 2.99 -1.49
CA GLN A 77 -0.79 4.41 -1.25
C GLN A 77 -0.66 5.15 -2.59
N LYS A 78 -1.74 5.80 -3.01
CA LYS A 78 -1.87 6.49 -4.30
C LYS A 78 -1.49 7.95 -4.20
N TRP A 79 -0.62 8.39 -5.10
CA TRP A 79 -0.24 9.79 -5.28
C TRP A 79 -0.70 10.28 -6.65
N ASN A 80 -1.70 11.17 -6.68
CA ASN A 80 -2.10 11.81 -7.93
C ASN A 80 -1.86 13.32 -7.80
N CYS A 81 -0.73 13.77 -8.34
CA CYS A 81 -0.24 15.11 -8.07
C CYS A 81 -0.10 15.93 -9.34
N ASN A 82 -0.63 17.15 -9.29
CA ASN A 82 -0.39 18.16 -10.30
C ASN A 82 0.49 19.25 -9.69
N PHE A 83 1.75 19.32 -10.16
CA PHE A 83 2.76 20.28 -9.69
C PHE A 83 2.70 21.64 -10.38
N ASP A 84 1.66 21.91 -11.14
CA ASP A 84 1.30 23.27 -11.55
C ASP A 84 0.73 24.07 -10.37
N TYR A 85 0.21 23.37 -9.37
CA TYR A 85 -0.27 23.94 -8.11
C TYR A 85 0.75 23.83 -6.98
N VAL A 86 0.42 24.43 -5.83
CA VAL A 86 1.26 24.35 -4.62
C VAL A 86 1.46 22.91 -4.17
N LYS A 87 2.69 22.58 -3.74
CA LYS A 87 3.09 21.22 -3.34
C LYS A 87 2.22 20.64 -2.23
N ASP A 88 1.67 21.48 -1.36
CA ASP A 88 0.88 21.08 -0.19
C ASP A 88 -0.49 20.46 -0.55
N LEU A 89 -0.94 20.58 -1.79
CA LEU A 89 -2.16 19.92 -2.28
C LEU A 89 -1.92 18.48 -2.74
N CYS A 90 -0.66 18.05 -2.80
CA CYS A 90 -0.28 16.70 -3.17
C CYS A 90 -0.10 15.85 -1.89
N TYR A 91 -1.08 15.01 -1.59
CA TYR A 91 -1.07 14.10 -0.46
C TYR A 91 -1.56 12.70 -0.91
N PRO A 92 -1.18 11.63 -0.19
CA PRO A 92 -1.58 10.30 -0.58
C PRO A 92 -3.04 10.03 -0.26
N THR A 93 -3.63 9.13 -1.02
CA THR A 93 -4.89 8.47 -0.69
C THR A 93 -4.63 6.98 -0.51
N TYR A 94 -5.43 6.31 0.31
CA TYR A 94 -5.23 4.90 0.63
C TYR A 94 -6.37 4.03 0.13
N ALA A 95 -6.01 2.91 -0.48
CA ALA A 95 -6.93 1.84 -0.83
C ALA A 95 -6.44 0.52 -0.23
N PHE A 96 -7.39 -0.38 0.05
CA PHE A 96 -7.10 -1.68 0.63
C PHE A 96 -7.66 -2.76 -0.29
N ARG A 97 -6.86 -3.80 -0.57
CA ARG A 97 -7.28 -4.89 -1.43
C ARG A 97 -6.86 -6.22 -0.84
N LEU A 98 -7.78 -7.19 -0.81
CA LEU A 98 -7.45 -8.56 -0.48
C LEU A 98 -6.86 -9.23 -1.73
N LEU A 99 -5.57 -9.57 -1.70
CA LEU A 99 -4.88 -10.21 -2.82
C LEU A 99 -5.09 -11.72 -2.84
N GLN A 100 -5.16 -12.32 -1.65
CA GLN A 100 -5.30 -13.76 -1.48
C GLN A 100 -6.05 -14.04 -0.18
N SER A 101 -7.03 -14.93 -0.25
CA SER A 101 -7.84 -15.38 0.89
C SER A 101 -7.49 -16.81 1.29
N GLY A 102 -7.95 -17.21 2.48
CA GLY A 102 -7.89 -18.59 2.95
C GLY A 102 -8.63 -19.59 2.06
N ASP A 103 -9.64 -19.18 1.28
CA ASP A 103 -10.42 -20.09 0.42
C ASP A 103 -9.67 -20.67 -0.80
N ASP A 104 -8.42 -20.28 -1.05
CA ASP A 104 -7.66 -20.79 -2.19
C ASP A 104 -7.29 -22.27 -2.00
N LYS A 105 -7.96 -23.14 -2.78
CA LYS A 105 -7.87 -24.62 -2.70
C LYS A 105 -6.45 -25.19 -2.88
N GLN A 106 -5.53 -24.42 -3.46
CA GLN A 106 -4.17 -24.88 -3.78
C GLN A 106 -3.13 -24.44 -2.73
N SER A 107 -3.39 -23.34 -2.01
CA SER A 107 -2.63 -22.92 -0.83
C SER A 107 -3.45 -21.88 -0.05
N PRO A 108 -4.25 -22.28 0.94
CA PRO A 108 -5.08 -21.36 1.71
C PRO A 108 -4.18 -20.38 2.49
N GLY A 109 -4.28 -19.09 2.14
CA GLY A 109 -3.50 -18.02 2.77
C GLY A 109 -1.97 -18.12 2.63
N ILE A 110 -1.26 -17.40 3.51
CA ILE A 110 0.20 -17.52 3.66
C ILE A 110 0.51 -18.35 4.90
N ASN A 111 1.28 -19.42 4.70
CA ASN A 111 1.88 -20.19 5.78
C ASN A 111 3.41 -20.05 5.76
N TYR A 112 4.00 -19.96 6.95
CA TYR A 112 5.44 -19.97 7.15
C TYR A 112 5.83 -21.15 8.05
N ARG A 113 6.82 -21.94 7.63
CA ARG A 113 7.34 -23.04 8.43
C ARG A 113 8.71 -22.66 8.99
N SER A 114 8.84 -22.69 10.30
CA SER A 114 10.12 -22.48 11.00
C SER A 114 10.53 -23.75 11.74
N THR A 115 11.83 -24.02 11.77
CA THR A 115 12.38 -25.15 12.54
C THR A 115 13.34 -24.63 13.60
N HIS A 116 13.07 -24.94 14.86
CA HIS A 116 14.01 -24.70 15.95
C HIS A 116 14.67 -26.01 16.35
N LYS A 117 15.99 -26.12 16.20
CA LYS A 117 16.76 -27.32 16.56
C LYS A 117 17.43 -27.10 17.91
N TYR A 118 17.36 -28.08 18.80
CA TYR A 118 18.02 -28.05 20.10
C TYR A 118 18.60 -29.42 20.42
N ARG A 119 19.53 -29.48 21.36
CA ARG A 119 20.27 -30.71 21.69
C ARG A 119 20.10 -31.04 23.17
N LEU A 120 19.79 -32.30 23.48
CA LEU A 120 19.55 -32.78 24.83
C LEU A 120 20.22 -34.15 24.96
N ASN A 121 21.14 -34.30 25.93
CA ASN A 121 21.89 -35.53 26.19
C ASN A 121 22.54 -36.14 24.93
N GLY A 122 23.18 -35.33 24.10
CA GLY A 122 23.86 -35.77 22.87
C GLY A 122 22.94 -36.00 21.66
N THR A 123 21.63 -36.17 21.86
CA THR A 123 20.61 -36.33 20.81
C THR A 123 20.10 -34.97 20.32
N THR A 124 19.92 -34.83 19.01
CA THR A 124 19.39 -33.61 18.39
C THR A 124 17.88 -33.73 18.21
N TYR A 125 17.15 -32.73 18.70
CA TYR A 125 15.71 -32.58 18.57
C TYR A 125 15.37 -31.38 17.68
N ARG A 126 14.14 -31.36 17.16
CA ARG A 126 13.61 -30.21 16.42
C ARG A 126 12.15 -29.95 16.76
N ILE A 127 11.79 -28.68 16.87
CA ILE A 127 10.42 -28.19 16.88
C ILE A 127 10.13 -27.65 15.48
N LEU A 128 9.09 -28.16 14.84
CA LEU A 128 8.58 -27.65 13.57
C LEU A 128 7.33 -26.82 13.86
N SER A 129 7.39 -25.53 13.58
CA SER A 129 6.27 -24.61 13.76
C SER A 129 5.72 -24.20 12.40
N LYS A 130 4.43 -24.42 12.18
CA LYS A 130 3.68 -23.87 11.04
C LYS A 130 2.88 -22.67 11.53
N ILE A 131 3.14 -21.51 10.97
CA ILE A 131 2.56 -20.23 11.37
C ILE A 131 1.68 -19.75 10.23
N HIS A 132 0.42 -19.43 10.56
CA HIS A 132 -0.53 -18.78 9.68
C HIS A 132 -0.66 -17.32 10.10
N GLY A 133 -0.80 -16.41 9.14
CA GLY A 133 -0.92 -15.00 9.46
C GLY A 133 -1.29 -14.12 8.27
N LEU A 134 -1.55 -12.85 8.59
CA LEU A 134 -1.82 -11.81 7.62
C LEU A 134 -0.51 -11.20 7.14
N ARG A 135 -0.31 -11.14 5.83
CA ARG A 135 0.77 -10.38 5.21
C ARG A 135 0.22 -9.09 4.63
N PHE A 136 0.69 -7.96 5.15
CA PHE A 136 0.41 -6.65 4.58
C PHE A 136 1.49 -6.32 3.54
N VAL A 137 1.07 -6.05 2.31
CA VAL A 137 1.93 -5.59 1.22
C VAL A 137 1.63 -4.13 1.00
N VAL A 138 2.64 -3.26 1.13
CA VAL A 138 2.47 -1.83 0.88
C VAL A 138 2.93 -1.53 -0.53
N SER A 139 2.01 -1.07 -1.37
CA SER A 139 2.33 -0.61 -2.73
C SER A 139 2.19 0.91 -2.80
N ILE A 140 3.12 1.55 -3.50
CA ILE A 140 3.09 2.99 -3.73
C ILE A 140 2.92 3.19 -5.22
N THR A 141 1.79 3.78 -5.60
CA THR A 141 1.48 4.11 -6.99
C THR A 141 1.37 5.61 -7.13
N GLY A 142 1.78 6.14 -8.28
CA GLY A 142 1.84 7.58 -8.46
C GLY A 142 1.71 8.02 -9.90
N SER A 143 0.90 9.05 -10.13
CA SER A 143 0.92 9.85 -11.35
C SER A 143 1.24 11.28 -10.98
N SER A 144 2.11 11.91 -11.78
CA SER A 144 2.58 13.26 -11.55
C SER A 144 2.59 14.02 -12.86
N GLY A 145 1.90 15.16 -12.90
CA GLY A 145 1.97 16.13 -13.99
C GLY A 145 2.69 17.40 -13.56
N ARG A 146 3.45 18.00 -14.49
CA ARG A 146 3.87 19.39 -14.43
C ARG A 146 3.84 19.94 -15.85
N PHE A 147 3.36 21.16 -16.01
CA PHE A 147 3.33 21.87 -17.27
C PHE A 147 4.74 21.95 -17.86
N ASN A 148 4.82 21.55 -19.12
CA ASN A 148 6.04 21.61 -19.91
C ASN A 148 5.70 22.16 -21.30
N ALA A 149 6.16 23.37 -21.60
CA ALA A 149 5.89 24.04 -22.87
C ALA A 149 6.36 23.21 -24.09
N LEU A 150 7.48 22.50 -23.98
CA LEU A 150 7.97 21.63 -25.06
C LEU A 150 6.96 20.51 -25.37
N GLN A 151 6.39 19.88 -24.34
CA GLN A 151 5.39 18.83 -24.51
C GLN A 151 4.10 19.38 -25.14
N LEU A 152 3.72 20.61 -24.80
CA LEU A 152 2.59 21.29 -25.44
C LEU A 152 2.83 21.51 -26.94
N PHE A 153 3.97 22.11 -27.32
CA PHE A 153 4.28 22.37 -28.72
C PHE A 153 4.38 21.08 -29.56
N LEU A 154 4.99 20.02 -29.00
CA LEU A 154 5.04 18.70 -29.65
C LEU A 154 3.63 18.10 -29.84
N ALA A 155 2.74 18.25 -28.85
CA ALA A 155 1.36 17.78 -28.95
C ALA A 155 0.58 18.55 -30.04
N ILE A 156 0.73 19.88 -30.09
CA ILE A 156 0.11 20.72 -31.12
C ILE A 156 0.61 20.31 -32.52
N GLY A 157 1.92 20.12 -32.68
CA GLY A 157 2.50 19.69 -33.96
C GLY A 157 2.00 18.32 -34.42
N LYS A 158 1.84 17.35 -33.50
CA LYS A 158 1.25 16.03 -33.81
C LYS A 158 -0.19 16.14 -34.29
N ILE A 159 -1.00 16.98 -33.64
CA ILE A 159 -2.39 17.22 -34.03
C ILE A 159 -2.44 17.79 -35.45
N GLN A 160 -1.65 18.83 -35.73
CA GLN A 160 -1.61 19.48 -37.04
C GLN A 160 -1.18 18.52 -38.17
N SER A 161 -0.18 17.67 -37.91
CA SER A 161 0.27 16.65 -38.87
C SER A 161 -0.81 15.60 -39.14
N THR A 162 -1.51 15.14 -38.08
CA THR A 162 -2.55 14.12 -38.23
C THR A 162 -3.77 14.68 -38.95
N THR A 163 -4.17 15.92 -38.66
CA THR A 163 -5.24 16.59 -39.40
C THR A 163 -4.92 16.70 -40.88
N HIS A 164 -3.66 16.97 -41.24
CA HIS A 164 -3.23 17.07 -42.64
C HIS A 164 -3.21 15.70 -43.35
N ILE A 165 -2.99 14.59 -42.63
CA ILE A 165 -3.02 13.23 -43.19
C ILE A 165 -4.46 12.75 -43.40
N VAL A 166 -5.38 13.10 -42.49
CA VAL A 166 -6.80 12.67 -42.58
C VAL A 166 -7.61 13.52 -43.56
N SER A 167 -7.13 14.72 -43.89
CA SER A 167 -7.78 15.62 -44.86
C SER A 167 -7.31 15.46 -46.31
N GLY A 168 -6.46 14.47 -46.62
CA GLY A 168 -5.97 14.15 -47.96
C GLY A 168 -6.36 12.74 -48.38
#